data_AF-A0A0R2PHE2-F1
#
_entry.id   AF-A0A0R2PHE2-F1
#
_cell.length_a   1.000
_cell.length_b   1.000
_cell.length_c   1.000
_cell.angle_alpha   90.00
_cell.angle_beta   90.00
_cell.angle_gamma   90.00
#
_symmetry.space_group_name_H-M   'P 1'
#
loop_
_entity.id
_entity.type
_entity.pdbx_description
1 polymer ?
#
loop_
_entity_poly.entity_id
_entity_poly.type
_entity_poly.pdbx_seq_one_letter_code
_entity_poly.pdbx_strand_id
1 'polypeptide(L)'
;RREEKKSQKLNAQTADTNSEVDLEYYASVDQVWQELGLAAPARRALIDDGLFKLSDLRKTSLAAVRELPGMGPNAIRILTAEMKKADLSFRR
;
A
#
# COMPACT_ATOMS: atom_id res chain seq x y z
N ARG A 1 -0.56 32.34 17.30
CA ARG A 1 0.17 32.40 16.00
C ARG A 1 0.57 30.96 15.64
N ARG A 2 0.07 30.45 14.51
CA ARG A 2 0.26 29.10 13.90
C ARG A 2 -0.56 27.98 14.56
N GLU A 3 -1.80 27.73 14.11
CA GLU A 3 -2.19 26.84 13.00
C GLU A 3 -1.94 25.36 13.36
N GLU A 4 -2.96 24.67 13.89
CA GLU A 4 -3.85 23.74 13.16
C GLU A 4 -3.11 22.64 12.37
N LYS A 5 -3.34 21.38 12.77
CA LYS A 5 -3.77 20.29 11.87
C LYS A 5 -4.17 19.05 12.65
N LYS A 6 -5.40 19.09 13.15
CA LYS A 6 -6.44 18.06 12.97
C LYS A 6 -5.91 16.69 12.53
N SER A 7 -5.54 15.84 13.50
CA SER A 7 -5.42 14.40 13.30
C SER A 7 -6.82 13.83 13.11
N GLN A 8 -7.37 13.99 11.90
CA GLN A 8 -8.61 13.36 11.51
C GLN A 8 -8.35 11.85 11.49
N LYS A 9 -8.91 11.16 12.49
CA LYS A 9 -9.30 9.75 12.41
C LYS A 9 -10.14 9.59 11.15
N LEU A 10 -9.50 9.25 10.04
CA LEU A 10 -10.18 8.84 8.83
C LEU A 10 -10.65 7.40 9.04
N ASN A 11 -11.91 7.34 9.45
CA ASN A 11 -12.86 6.25 9.30
C ASN A 11 -12.45 5.23 8.23
N ALA A 12 -11.78 4.15 8.65
CA ALA A 12 -11.54 2.98 7.82
C ALA A 12 -12.83 2.14 7.76
N GLN A 13 -13.86 2.69 7.13
CA GLN A 13 -14.98 1.88 6.63
C GLN A 13 -14.56 1.34 5.27
N THR A 14 -13.80 0.25 5.26
CA THR A 14 -13.60 -0.54 4.05
C THR A 14 -14.79 -1.48 3.93
N ALA A 15 -15.56 -1.31 2.86
CA ALA A 15 -16.76 -2.04 2.55
C ALA A 15 -16.53 -3.56 2.63
N ASP A 16 -17.17 -4.19 3.61
CA ASP A 16 -17.39 -5.63 3.66
C ASP A 16 -18.27 -6.02 2.47
N THR A 17 -17.64 -6.25 1.32
CA THR A 17 -18.22 -7.09 0.29
C THR A 17 -17.82 -8.51 0.66
N ASN A 18 -18.80 -9.27 1.15
CA ASN A 18 -18.76 -10.72 1.41
C ASN A 18 -18.54 -11.50 0.09
N SER A 19 -17.46 -11.19 -0.60
CA SER A 19 -16.86 -11.98 -1.66
C SER A 19 -15.84 -12.83 -0.94
N GLU A 20 -15.92 -14.15 -1.07
CA GLU A 20 -14.97 -15.09 -0.49
C GLU A 20 -13.55 -14.70 -0.93
N VAL A 21 -12.83 -14.01 -0.04
CA VAL A 21 -11.49 -13.50 -0.33
C VAL A 21 -10.58 -14.70 -0.30
N ASP A 22 -9.90 -15.00 -1.41
CA ASP A 22 -8.93 -16.10 -1.47
C ASP A 22 -7.69 -15.74 -0.64
N LEU A 23 -7.76 -16.04 0.66
CA LEU A 23 -6.71 -15.74 1.62
C LEU A 23 -5.42 -16.51 1.34
N GLU A 24 -5.54 -17.71 0.77
CA GLU A 24 -4.40 -18.57 0.44
C GLU A 24 -3.61 -17.96 -0.73
N TYR A 25 -4.31 -17.50 -1.77
CA TYR A 25 -3.69 -16.77 -2.88
C TYR A 25 -2.89 -15.57 -2.36
N TYR A 26 -3.51 -14.67 -1.59
CA TYR A 26 -2.80 -13.49 -1.09
C TYR A 26 -1.63 -13.86 -0.19
N ALA A 27 -1.77 -14.83 0.71
CA ALA A 27 -0.68 -15.27 1.58
C ALA A 27 0.54 -15.77 0.78
N SER A 28 0.31 -16.42 -0.37
CA SER A 28 1.41 -16.91 -1.22
C SER A 28 2.19 -15.80 -1.93
N VAL A 29 1.57 -14.64 -2.18
CA VAL A 29 2.14 -13.57 -3.01
C VAL A 29 2.42 -12.26 -2.25
N ASP A 30 1.84 -12.06 -1.08
CA ASP A 30 1.94 -10.82 -0.29
C ASP A 30 3.12 -10.80 0.69
N GLN A 31 3.94 -11.86 0.74
CA GLN A 31 5.04 -12.03 1.69
C GLN A 31 6.00 -10.85 1.70
N VAL A 32 6.40 -10.37 0.52
CA VAL A 32 7.28 -9.19 0.40
C VAL A 32 6.65 -7.98 1.12
N TRP A 33 5.35 -7.78 0.95
CA TRP A 33 4.66 -6.65 1.57
C TRP A 33 4.43 -6.85 3.06
N GLN A 34 4.20 -8.09 3.49
CA GLN A 34 4.04 -8.46 4.89
C GLN A 34 5.32 -8.22 5.67
N GLU A 35 6.48 -8.61 5.14
CA GLU A 35 7.80 -8.39 5.74
C GLU A 35 8.14 -6.90 5.89
N LEU A 36 7.68 -6.05 4.96
CA LEU A 36 7.82 -4.60 5.06
C LEU A 36 6.89 -3.95 6.10
N GLY A 37 5.97 -4.72 6.69
CA GLY A 37 5.02 -4.23 7.70
C GLY A 37 3.81 -3.50 7.13
N LEU A 38 3.41 -3.80 5.89
CA LEU A 38 2.17 -3.28 5.30
C LEU A 38 0.93 -3.98 5.88
N ALA A 39 -0.11 -3.20 6.16
CA ALA A 39 -1.39 -3.72 6.62
C ALA A 39 -2.10 -4.51 5.51
N ALA A 40 -2.87 -5.53 5.88
CA ALA A 40 -3.52 -6.44 4.92
C ALA A 40 -4.31 -5.74 3.79
N PRO A 41 -5.09 -4.66 4.05
CA PRO A 41 -5.77 -3.93 2.98
C PRO A 41 -4.82 -3.34 1.93
N ALA A 42 -3.70 -2.75 2.37
CA ALA A 42 -2.71 -2.16 1.47
C ALA A 42 -1.97 -3.24 0.66
N ARG A 43 -1.68 -4.39 1.29
CA ARG A 43 -1.05 -5.53 0.59
C ARG A 43 -1.95 -6.05 -0.52
N ARG A 44 -3.23 -6.29 -0.21
CA ARG A 44 -4.24 -6.75 -1.18
C ARG A 44 -4.34 -5.79 -2.36
N ALA A 45 -4.44 -4.49 -2.10
CA ALA A 45 -4.53 -3.50 -3.15
C ALA A 45 -3.30 -3.45 -4.08
N LEU A 46 -2.10 -3.71 -3.56
CA LEU A 46 -0.90 -3.86 -4.38
C LEU A 46 -0.98 -5.12 -5.26
N ILE A 47 -1.39 -6.25 -4.68
CA ILE A 47 -1.55 -7.51 -5.41
C ILE A 47 -2.62 -7.41 -6.51
N ASP A 48 -3.75 -6.75 -6.21
CA ASP A 48 -4.85 -6.52 -7.15
C ASP A 48 -4.41 -5.61 -8.31
N ASP A 49 -3.48 -4.68 -8.07
CA ASP A 49 -2.84 -3.83 -9.10
C ASP A 49 -1.67 -4.54 -9.83
N GLY A 50 -1.40 -5.82 -9.50
CA GLY A 50 -0.32 -6.60 -10.10
C GLY A 50 1.09 -6.24 -9.61
N LEU A 51 1.19 -5.61 -8.45
CA LEU A 51 2.42 -5.18 -7.81
C LEU A 51 2.83 -6.23 -6.75
N PHE A 52 3.70 -7.17 -7.15
CA PHE A 52 4.10 -8.30 -6.29
C PHE A 52 5.42 -8.06 -5.54
N LYS A 53 6.18 -7.03 -5.93
CA LYS A 53 7.50 -6.71 -5.36
C LYS A 53 7.84 -5.23 -5.54
N LEU A 54 8.83 -4.73 -4.79
CA LEU A 54 9.31 -3.34 -4.85
C LEU A 54 9.68 -2.89 -6.27
N SER A 55 10.22 -3.78 -7.11
CA SER A 55 10.64 -3.43 -8.46
C SER A 55 9.48 -3.18 -9.44
N ASP A 56 8.28 -3.70 -9.14
CA ASP A 56 7.08 -3.41 -9.94
C ASP A 56 6.57 -1.99 -9.68
N LEU A 57 6.91 -1.40 -8.53
CA LEU A 57 6.57 -0.01 -8.22
C LEU A 57 7.20 1.00 -9.18
N ARG A 58 8.22 0.60 -9.94
CA ARG A 58 8.82 1.41 -11.02
C ARG A 58 7.89 1.62 -12.21
N LYS A 59 6.86 0.79 -12.35
CA LYS A 59 5.87 0.86 -13.43
C LYS A 59 4.70 1.77 -13.09
N THR A 60 4.50 2.05 -11.80
CA THR A 60 3.40 2.87 -11.26
C THR A 60 3.94 4.18 -10.69
N SER A 61 3.10 5.20 -10.64
CA SER A 61 3.45 6.50 -10.06
C SER A 61 3.11 6.54 -8.58
N LEU A 62 3.78 7.41 -7.82
CA LEU A 62 3.44 7.62 -6.41
C LEU A 62 1.97 8.07 -6.24
N ALA A 63 1.43 8.82 -7.21
CA ALA A 63 0.03 9.25 -7.19
C ALA A 63 -0.92 8.05 -7.32
N ALA A 64 -0.68 7.15 -8.27
CA ALA A 64 -1.49 5.95 -8.48
C ALA A 64 -1.48 5.05 -7.23
N VAL A 65 -0.31 4.85 -6.62
CA VAL A 65 -0.21 4.05 -5.38
C VAL A 65 -1.04 4.69 -4.26
N ARG A 66 -1.08 6.02 -4.14
CA ARG A 66 -1.89 6.73 -3.12
C ARG A 66 -3.39 6.62 -3.33
N GLU A 67 -3.81 6.35 -4.56
CA GLU A 67 -5.22 6.15 -4.91
C GLU A 67 -5.68 4.71 -4.67
N LEU A 68 -4.76 3.77 -4.42
CA LEU A 68 -5.09 2.38 -4.12
C LEU A 68 -5.91 2.26 -2.82
N PRO A 69 -6.92 1.38 -2.79
CA PRO A 69 -7.75 1.16 -1.60
C PRO A 69 -6.91 0.68 -0.42
N GLY A 70 -7.16 1.22 0.78
CA GLY A 70 -6.37 0.87 1.97
C GLY A 70 -4.95 1.44 2.00
N MET A 71 -4.52 2.22 0.98
CA MET A 71 -3.23 2.88 0.98
C MET A 71 -3.22 4.15 1.84
N GLY A 72 -2.89 3.97 3.11
CA GLY A 72 -2.73 5.08 4.05
C GLY A 72 -1.35 5.77 3.97
N PRO A 73 -1.20 6.94 4.63
CA PRO A 73 0.08 7.66 4.69
C PRO A 73 1.22 6.82 5.29
N ASN A 74 0.91 5.88 6.18
CA ASN A 74 1.90 4.95 6.73
C ASN A 74 2.44 3.98 5.67
N ALA A 75 1.56 3.44 4.81
CA ALA A 75 1.96 2.52 3.76
C ALA A 75 2.85 3.23 2.72
N ILE A 76 2.47 4.44 2.30
CA ILE A 76 3.28 5.29 1.41
C ILE A 76 4.67 5.58 1.99
N ARG A 77 4.74 5.89 3.30
CA ARG A 77 6.01 6.13 4.00
C ARG A 77 6.91 4.89 3.96
N ILE A 78 6.36 3.71 4.24
CA ILE A 78 7.09 2.43 4.18
C ILE A 78 7.59 2.20 2.74
N LEU A 79 6.70 2.22 1.76
CA LEU A 79 7.06 1.97 0.35
C LEU A 79 8.16 2.93 -0.14
N THR A 80 8.03 4.22 0.15
CA THR A 80 9.03 5.23 -0.25
C THR A 80 10.39 4.97 0.41
N ALA A 81 10.41 4.60 1.69
CA ALA A 81 11.65 4.30 2.41
C ALA A 81 12.34 3.04 1.86
N GLU A 82 11.57 1.99 1.60
CA GLU A 82 12.09 0.71 1.08
C GLU A 82 12.55 0.83 -0.37
N MET A 83 11.83 1.58 -1.22
CA MET A 83 12.31 1.90 -2.56
C MET A 83 13.64 2.65 -2.52
N LYS A 84 13.78 3.64 -1.63
CA LYS A 84 15.04 4.38 -1.48
C LYS A 84 16.19 3.49 -1.01
N LYS A 85 15.95 2.58 -0.06
CA LYS A 85 16.96 1.60 0.39
C LYS A 85 17.40 0.67 -0.74
N ALA A 86 16.49 0.32 -1.64
CA ALA A 86 16.74 -0.52 -2.79
C ALA A 86 17.28 0.25 -4.02
N ASP A 87 17.55 1.55 -3.90
CA ASP A 87 17.92 2.45 -5.00
C ASP A 87 16.90 2.45 -6.17
N LEU A 88 15.62 2.34 -5.82
CA LEU A 88 14.49 2.38 -6.74
C LEU A 88 13.70 3.69 -6.57
N SER A 89 12.99 4.08 -7.61
CA SER A 89 12.04 5.20 -7.58
C SER A 89 10.76 4.84 -8.32
N PHE A 90 9.65 5.46 -7.90
CA PHE A 90 8.39 5.34 -8.64
C PHE A 90 8.55 5.87 -10.06
N ARG A 91 7.65 5.48 -10.95
CA ARG A 91 7.55 6.06 -12.28
C ARG A 91 7.40 7.59 -12.16
N ARG A 92 8.20 8.32 -12.93
CA ARG A 92 8.09 9.77 -13.07
C ARG A 92 6.84 10.19 -13.82
#